data_AF-A0AAN9I865-F1
#
_entry.id   AF-A0AAN9I865-F1
#
_cell.length_a   1.000
_cell.length_b   1.000
_cell.length_c   1.000
_cell.angle_alpha   90.00
_cell.angle_beta   90.00
_cell.angle_gamma   90.00
#
_symmetry.space_group_name_H-M   'P 1'
#
loop_
_entity.id
_entity.type
_entity.pdbx_description
1 polymer ?
#
loop_
_entity_poly.entity_id
_entity_poly.type
_entity_poly.pdbx_seq_one_letter_code
_entity_poly.pdbx_strand_id
1 'polypeptide(L)'
;MVECIPLPKDIAKEAPLYFKKAIDEAEDEWSQHNGKKLIDTSQKGLRNSIPKHFSYFHVEFGLNKGFVHVIDDEKQFKSNLGLNVIRGMLHLAEEDMYRRRQYDAVEVQKQAVASFSKDWEPFDWTKQLREAS
;
A
#
# COMPACT_ATOMS: atom_id res chain seq x y z
N MET A 1 4.22 -0.03 9.27
CA MET A 1 3.99 1.30 8.65
C MET A 1 2.86 1.14 7.64
N VAL A 2 1.94 2.09 7.54
CA VAL A 2 0.89 2.11 6.52
C VAL A 2 1.22 3.24 5.57
N GLU A 3 1.24 2.97 4.27
CA GLU A 3 1.50 3.97 3.24
C GLU A 3 0.18 4.38 2.57
N CYS A 4 0.05 5.67 2.26
CA CYS A 4 -1.06 6.22 1.50
C CYS A 4 -0.48 6.91 0.25
N ILE A 5 -0.79 6.37 -0.93
CA ILE A 5 -0.22 6.84 -2.19
C ILE A 5 -1.37 7.34 -3.07
N PRO A 6 -1.49 8.66 -3.29
CA PRO A 6 -2.52 9.19 -4.18
C PRO A 6 -2.19 8.78 -5.63
N LEU A 7 -3.22 8.32 -6.34
CA LEU A 7 -3.11 7.95 -7.75
C LEU A 7 -4.12 8.75 -8.59
N PRO A 8 -3.80 9.07 -9.85
CA PRO A 8 -4.80 9.52 -10.82
C PRO A 8 -6.00 8.57 -10.88
N LYS A 9 -7.22 9.13 -10.98
CA LYS A 9 -8.47 8.36 -10.85
C LYS A 9 -8.64 7.27 -11.90
N ASP A 10 -8.14 7.51 -13.11
CA ASP A 10 -8.09 6.59 -14.23
C ASP A 10 -7.20 5.38 -13.91
N ILE A 11 -5.96 5.63 -13.48
CA ILE A 11 -5.01 4.58 -13.09
C ILE A 11 -5.51 3.80 -11.85
N ALA A 12 -6.10 4.49 -10.87
CA ALA A 12 -6.61 3.89 -9.64
C ALA A 12 -7.71 2.83 -9.88
N LYS A 13 -8.49 2.95 -10.98
CA LYS A 13 -9.51 1.95 -11.33
C LYS A 13 -8.92 0.60 -11.70
N GLU A 14 -7.70 0.60 -12.23
CA GLU A 14 -7.00 -0.60 -12.68
C GLU A 14 -6.17 -1.23 -11.56
N ALA A 15 -5.92 -0.50 -10.47
CA ALA A 15 -5.11 -0.97 -9.33
C ALA A 15 -5.47 -2.39 -8.85
N PRO A 16 -6.75 -2.77 -8.67
CA PRO A 16 -7.09 -4.12 -8.24
C PRO A 16 -6.56 -5.22 -9.20
N LEU A 17 -6.58 -4.98 -10.51
CA LEU A 17 -6.09 -5.95 -11.49
C LEU A 17 -4.57 -6.15 -11.37
N TYR A 18 -3.82 -5.05 -11.28
CA TYR A 18 -2.36 -5.08 -11.16
C TYR A 18 -1.90 -5.75 -9.87
N PHE A 19 -2.51 -5.38 -8.74
CA PHE A 19 -2.17 -5.97 -7.44
C PHE A 19 -2.57 -7.44 -7.34
N LYS A 20 -3.71 -7.85 -7.93
CA LYS A 20 -4.07 -9.26 -8.00
C LYS A 20 -2.98 -10.07 -8.70
N LYS A 21 -2.57 -9.62 -9.89
CA LYS A 21 -1.50 -10.29 -10.67
C LYS A 21 -0.20 -10.37 -9.87
N ALA A 22 0.23 -9.26 -9.29
CA ALA A 22 1.48 -9.20 -8.54
C ALA A 22 1.49 -10.10 -7.30
N ILE A 23 0.35 -10.22 -6.59
CA ILE A 23 0.20 -11.14 -5.45
C ILE A 23 0.23 -12.61 -5.92
N ASP A 24 -0.48 -12.93 -7.01
CA ASP A 24 -0.49 -14.29 -7.57
C ASP A 24 0.93 -14.75 -7.97
N GLU A 25 1.77 -13.82 -8.42
CA GLU A 25 3.18 -14.00 -8.83
C GLU A 25 4.22 -13.81 -7.70
N ALA A 26 3.82 -13.40 -6.49
CA ALA A 26 4.75 -12.98 -5.44
C ALA A 26 5.53 -14.12 -4.77
N GLU A 27 4.94 -15.32 -4.71
CA GLU A 27 5.50 -16.49 -4.03
C GLU A 27 5.45 -17.75 -4.89
N ASP A 28 6.33 -18.70 -4.57
CA ASP A 28 6.52 -19.97 -5.28
C ASP A 28 5.19 -20.73 -5.45
N GLU A 29 5.04 -21.40 -6.59
CA GLU A 29 3.89 -22.25 -6.91
C GLU A 29 3.77 -23.48 -6.00
N TRP A 30 4.71 -23.69 -5.07
CA TRP A 30 4.71 -24.81 -4.12
C TRP A 30 4.55 -24.40 -2.66
N SER A 31 4.20 -23.14 -2.37
CA SER A 31 4.00 -22.67 -0.99
C SER A 31 2.82 -23.38 -0.29
N GLN A 32 2.85 -23.45 1.05
CA GLN A 32 1.81 -24.18 1.82
C GLN A 32 0.43 -23.53 1.69
N HIS A 33 0.38 -22.23 1.36
CA HIS A 33 -0.85 -21.45 1.19
C HIS A 33 -1.28 -21.27 -0.28
N ASN A 34 -0.69 -22.02 -1.21
CA ASN A 34 -0.91 -21.90 -2.66
C ASN A 34 -2.39 -21.95 -3.11
N GLY A 35 -3.29 -22.57 -2.34
CA GLY A 35 -4.73 -22.61 -2.63
C GLY A 35 -5.45 -21.26 -2.50
N LYS A 36 -4.89 -20.27 -1.77
CA LYS A 36 -5.45 -18.91 -1.62
C LYS A 36 -4.34 -17.87 -1.38
N LYS A 37 -3.46 -17.67 -2.37
CA LYS A 37 -2.44 -16.60 -2.34
C LYS A 37 -3.08 -15.21 -2.06
N LEU A 38 -4.29 -14.97 -2.54
CA LEU A 38 -5.01 -13.72 -2.35
C LEU A 38 -6.34 -13.93 -1.64
N ILE A 39 -6.60 -13.11 -0.61
CA ILE A 39 -7.86 -13.07 0.12
C ILE A 39 -8.50 -11.70 -0.09
N ASP A 40 -9.73 -11.69 -0.60
CA ASP A 40 -10.55 -10.47 -0.74
C ASP A 40 -11.01 -9.97 0.65
N THR A 41 -10.70 -8.71 0.97
CA THR A 41 -11.06 -8.07 2.24
C THR A 41 -12.31 -7.18 2.14
N SER A 42 -12.92 -7.04 0.96
CA SER A 42 -14.08 -6.15 0.74
C SER A 42 -15.33 -6.52 1.54
N GLN A 43 -15.53 -7.81 1.85
CA GLN A 43 -16.73 -8.29 2.56
C GLN A 43 -16.56 -8.30 4.07
N LYS A 44 -15.41 -8.79 4.56
CA LYS A 44 -15.20 -9.05 5.99
C LYS A 44 -14.10 -8.19 6.63
N GLY A 45 -13.36 -7.40 5.83
CA GLY A 45 -12.25 -6.58 6.29
C GLY A 45 -11.01 -7.38 6.68
N LEU A 46 -9.88 -6.69 6.87
CA LEU A 46 -8.59 -7.29 7.20
C LEU A 46 -8.62 -8.16 8.47
N ARG A 47 -9.22 -7.63 9.56
CA ARG A 47 -9.22 -8.29 10.88
C ARG A 47 -9.93 -9.65 10.90
N ASN A 48 -10.90 -9.86 10.03
CA ASN A 48 -11.62 -11.13 9.89
C ASN A 48 -11.05 -12.01 8.76
N SER A 49 -10.04 -11.52 8.05
CA SER A 49 -9.36 -12.24 6.98
C SER A 49 -8.10 -12.96 7.44
N ILE A 50 -7.39 -12.42 8.43
CA ILE A 50 -6.09 -12.91 8.88
C ILE A 50 -6.06 -13.14 10.41
N PRO A 51 -5.61 -14.31 10.91
CA PRO A 51 -5.42 -14.54 12.34
C PRO A 51 -4.35 -13.61 12.94
N LYS A 52 -4.38 -13.44 14.27
CA LYS A 52 -3.32 -12.70 14.96
C LYS A 52 -1.96 -13.39 14.77
N HIS A 53 -0.90 -12.59 14.72
CA HIS A 53 0.50 -13.05 14.65
C HIS A 53 0.94 -13.71 13.33
N PHE A 54 0.20 -13.51 12.24
CA PHE A 54 0.67 -13.85 10.90
C PHE A 54 1.28 -12.63 10.22
N SER A 55 2.36 -12.85 9.47
CA SER A 55 2.94 -11.86 8.58
C SER A 55 2.10 -11.78 7.30
N TYR A 56 1.79 -10.56 6.85
CA TYR A 56 0.92 -10.36 5.70
C TYR A 56 1.27 -9.08 4.93
N PHE A 57 0.97 -9.10 3.64
CA PHE A 57 0.90 -7.93 2.78
C PHE A 57 -0.57 -7.56 2.56
N HIS A 58 -0.93 -6.29 2.78
CA HIS A 58 -2.30 -5.80 2.62
C HIS A 58 -2.31 -4.53 1.77
N VAL A 59 -3.26 -4.44 0.85
CA VAL A 59 -3.52 -3.27 0.01
C VAL A 59 -5.01 -2.94 0.02
N GLU A 60 -5.34 -1.66 0.15
CA GLU A 60 -6.70 -1.13 0.05
C GLU A 60 -6.83 -0.18 -1.14
N PHE A 61 -7.97 -0.24 -1.82
CA PHE A 61 -8.34 0.60 -2.97
C PHE A 61 -9.50 1.50 -2.56
N GLY A 62 -9.19 2.66 -1.97
CA GLY A 62 -10.19 3.51 -1.35
C GLY A 62 -10.67 2.93 -0.02
N LEU A 63 -11.98 2.95 0.24
CA LEU A 63 -12.53 2.64 1.57
C LEU A 63 -13.04 1.20 1.76
N ASN A 64 -13.44 0.51 0.69
CA ASN A 64 -14.25 -0.72 0.79
C ASN A 64 -13.71 -1.91 -0.01
N LYS A 65 -12.52 -1.79 -0.60
CA LYS A 65 -11.94 -2.84 -1.45
C LYS A 65 -10.51 -3.05 -1.05
N GLY A 66 -10.07 -4.30 -1.01
CA GLY A 66 -8.69 -4.62 -0.69
C GLY A 66 -8.39 -6.09 -0.82
N PHE A 67 -7.11 -6.38 -0.79
CA PHE A 67 -6.56 -7.73 -0.83
C PHE A 67 -5.57 -7.91 0.30
N VAL A 68 -5.56 -9.10 0.87
CA VAL A 68 -4.51 -9.52 1.78
C VAL A 68 -3.88 -10.82 1.30
N HIS A 69 -2.56 -10.89 1.44
CA HIS A 69 -1.73 -12.04 1.16
C HIS A 69 -0.98 -12.41 2.45
N VAL A 70 -1.11 -13.67 2.87
CA VAL A 70 -0.31 -14.22 3.98
C VAL A 70 1.10 -14.45 3.44
N ILE A 71 2.11 -14.02 4.19
CA ILE A 71 3.51 -14.19 3.81
C ILE A 71 4.04 -15.44 4.50
N ASP A 72 4.55 -16.40 3.73
CA ASP A 72 5.04 -17.69 4.22
C ASP A 72 6.51 -17.61 4.66
N ASP A 73 7.35 -16.95 3.85
CA ASP A 73 8.78 -16.73 4.14
C ASP A 73 9.14 -15.26 3.99
N GLU A 74 9.20 -14.56 5.12
CA GLU A 74 9.59 -13.14 5.20
C GLU A 74 10.97 -12.84 4.59
N LYS A 75 11.87 -13.83 4.50
CA LYS A 75 13.21 -13.65 3.92
C LYS A 75 13.16 -13.61 2.40
N GLN A 76 12.17 -14.27 1.79
CA GLN A 76 11.99 -14.31 0.34
C GLN A 76 11.01 -13.25 -0.15
N PHE A 77 10.05 -12.87 0.69
CA PHE A 77 9.06 -11.87 0.31
C PHE A 77 9.68 -10.50 0.06
N LYS A 78 9.42 -9.94 -1.13
CA LYS A 78 9.90 -8.62 -1.51
C LYS A 78 9.08 -7.54 -0.82
N SER A 79 9.63 -6.94 0.24
CA SER A 79 8.97 -5.88 1.03
C SER A 79 8.57 -4.63 0.22
N ASN A 80 9.15 -4.43 -0.96
CA ASN A 80 8.82 -3.35 -1.89
C ASN A 80 7.75 -3.72 -2.93
N LEU A 81 7.09 -4.87 -2.83
CA LEU A 81 6.07 -5.34 -3.79
C LEU A 81 5.05 -4.24 -4.11
N GLY A 82 4.42 -3.65 -3.11
CA GLY A 82 3.37 -2.65 -3.32
C GLY A 82 3.87 -1.40 -4.06
N LEU A 83 5.04 -0.89 -3.70
CA LEU A 83 5.66 0.25 -4.39
C LEU A 83 6.02 -0.09 -5.84
N ASN A 84 6.53 -1.30 -6.11
CA ASN A 84 6.88 -1.72 -7.46
C ASN A 84 5.65 -1.89 -8.35
N VAL A 85 4.54 -2.40 -7.80
CA VAL A 85 3.26 -2.46 -8.53
C VAL A 85 2.81 -1.05 -8.94
N ILE A 86 2.84 -0.11 -7.99
CA ILE A 86 2.44 1.29 -8.25
C ILE A 86 3.35 1.96 -9.29
N ARG A 87 4.68 1.77 -9.18
CA ARG A 87 5.63 2.30 -10.16
C ARG A 87 5.37 1.77 -11.57
N GLY A 88 5.06 0.47 -11.68
CA GLY A 88 4.68 -0.17 -12.94
C GLY A 88 3.37 0.39 -13.50
N MET A 89 2.36 0.63 -12.65
CA MET A 89 1.10 1.25 -13.05
C MET A 89 1.27 2.70 -13.53
N LEU A 90 2.22 3.45 -12.93
CA LEU A 90 2.52 4.83 -13.30
C LEU A 90 3.49 4.95 -14.48
N HIS A 91 3.95 3.83 -15.06
CA HIS A 91 4.95 3.80 -16.13
C HIS A 91 6.21 4.62 -15.81
N LEU A 92 6.64 4.60 -14.54
CA LEU A 92 7.87 5.28 -14.13
C LEU A 92 9.08 4.58 -14.72
N ALA A 93 10.16 5.33 -14.95
CA ALA A 93 11.38 4.78 -15.54
C ALA A 93 11.95 3.65 -14.67
N GLU A 94 12.56 2.65 -15.29
CA GLU A 94 13.18 1.53 -14.55
C GLU A 94 14.22 2.01 -13.53
N GLU A 95 14.91 3.12 -13.84
CA GLU A 95 15.82 3.80 -12.92
C GLU A 95 15.16 4.13 -11.57
N ASP A 96 13.88 4.51 -11.56
CA ASP A 96 13.13 4.84 -10.35
C ASP A 96 12.72 3.59 -9.55
N MET A 97 12.74 2.40 -10.18
CA MET A 97 12.56 1.12 -9.46
C MET A 97 13.80 0.77 -8.63
N TYR A 98 15.00 1.02 -9.19
CA TYR A 98 16.28 0.65 -8.59
C TYR A 98 16.96 1.79 -7.81
N ARG A 99 16.51 3.04 -7.99
CA ARG A 99 16.97 4.16 -7.16
C ARG A 99 16.62 3.88 -5.70
N ARG A 100 17.67 3.79 -4.88
CA ARG A 100 17.52 3.93 -3.42
C ARG A 100 16.79 5.24 -3.17
N ARG A 101 15.85 5.22 -2.21
CA ARG A 101 15.10 6.40 -1.77
C ARG A 101 16.06 7.58 -1.61
N GLN A 102 16.07 8.49 -2.58
CA GLN A 102 16.84 9.71 -2.47
C GLN A 102 16.06 10.59 -1.52
N TYR A 103 16.66 10.87 -0.37
CA TYR A 103 16.07 11.82 0.55
C TYR A 103 16.32 13.21 -0.03
N ASP A 104 15.24 13.92 -0.31
CA ASP A 104 15.33 15.35 -0.59
C ASP A 104 16.02 16.06 0.58
N ALA A 105 16.60 17.22 0.31
CA ALA A 105 17.11 18.08 1.37
C ALA A 105 16.02 18.32 2.42
N VAL A 106 16.40 18.36 3.70
CA VAL A 106 15.47 18.52 4.83
C VAL A 106 14.54 19.73 4.64
N GLU A 107 15.05 20.80 4.04
CA GLU A 107 14.26 22.01 3.78
C GLU A 107 13.15 21.79 2.75
N VAL A 108 13.40 21.00 1.70
CA VAL A 108 12.39 20.63 0.70
C VAL A 108 11.31 19.77 1.36
N GLN A 109 11.70 18.83 2.22
CA GLN A 109 10.74 18.00 2.96
C GLN A 109 9.86 18.84 3.89
N LYS A 110 10.43 19.81 4.61
CA LYS A 110 9.66 20.74 5.46
C LYS A 110 8.65 21.55 4.65
N GLN A 111 9.04 22.04 3.47
CA GLN A 111 8.14 22.77 2.58
C GLN A 111 7.00 21.90 2.06
N ALA A 112 7.29 20.66 1.65
CA ALA A 112 6.27 19.70 1.22
C ALA A 112 5.27 19.39 2.35
N VAL A 113 5.76 19.16 3.57
CA VAL A 113 4.90 18.93 4.75
C VAL A 113 4.05 20.17 5.05
N ALA A 114 4.62 21.37 4.99
CA ALA A 114 3.88 22.61 5.23
C ALA A 114 2.79 22.85 4.17
N SER A 115 3.06 22.52 2.90
CA SER A 115 2.07 22.61 1.83
C SER A 115 0.93 21.62 2.05
N PHE A 116 1.25 20.34 2.25
CA PHE A 116 0.25 19.30 2.48
C PHE A 116 -0.61 19.59 3.71
N SER A 117 -0.02 20.12 4.79
CA SER A 117 -0.75 20.47 6.01
C SER A 117 -1.83 21.53 5.77
N LYS A 118 -1.60 22.48 4.86
CA LYS A 118 -2.60 23.48 4.45
C LYS A 118 -3.72 22.84 3.63
N ASP A 119 -3.37 21.98 2.68
CA ASP A 119 -4.35 21.28 1.83
C ASP A 119 -5.24 20.32 2.64
N TRP A 120 -4.66 19.67 3.66
CA TRP A 120 -5.36 18.77 4.57
C TRP A 120 -6.21 19.49 5.63
N GLU A 121 -5.97 20.79 5.84
CA GLU A 121 -6.59 21.57 6.92
C GLU A 121 -8.12 21.45 7.03
N PRO A 122 -8.89 21.48 5.92
CA PRO A 122 -10.35 21.35 5.96
C PRO A 122 -10.84 19.95 6.35
N PHE A 123 -9.97 18.94 6.28
CA PHE A 123 -10.29 17.52 6.51
C PHE A 123 -9.75 16.99 7.85
N ASP A 124 -8.97 17.79 8.59
CA ASP A 124 -8.40 17.41 9.88
C ASP A 124 -9.45 17.44 11.00
N TRP A 125 -10.13 16.32 11.18
CA TRP A 125 -11.09 16.12 12.27
C TRP A 125 -10.45 16.16 13.67
N THR A 126 -9.14 15.98 13.80
CA THR A 126 -8.46 15.96 15.11
C THR A 126 -8.36 17.34 15.77
N LYS A 127 -8.60 18.42 15.02
CA LYS A 127 -8.74 19.77 15.57
C LYS A 127 -9.83 19.84 16.64
N GLN A 128 -10.96 19.18 16.40
CA GLN A 128 -12.10 19.14 17.33
C GLN A 128 -11.75 18.43 18.64
N LEU A 129 -10.83 17.45 18.61
CA LEU A 129 -10.37 16.78 19.82
C LEU A 129 -9.48 17.67 20.70
N ARG A 130 -8.73 18.59 20.08
CA ARG A 130 -7.82 19.51 20.78
C ARG A 130 -8.56 20.68 21.41
N GLU A 131 -9.67 21.12 20.82
CA GLU A 131 -10.52 22.19 21.36
C GLU A 131 -11.38 21.76 22.55
N ALA A 132 -11.59 20.44 22.72
CA ALA A 132 -12.36 19.86 23.81
C ALA A 132 -11.52 19.45 25.05
N SER A 133 -10.21 19.74 25.05
CA SER A 133 -9.27 19.48 26.15
C SER A 133 -8.81 20.79 26.80
#